data_AF-A0A2S1Q6Q8-F1
#
_entry.id   AF-A0A2S1Q6Q8-F1
#
_cell.length_a   1.000
_cell.length_b   1.000
_cell.length_c   1.000
_cell.angle_alpha   90.00
_cell.angle_beta   90.00
_cell.angle_gamma   90.00
#
_symmetry.space_group_name_H-M   'P 1'
#
loop_
_entity.id
_entity.type
_entity.pdbx_description
1 polymer ?
#
loop_
_entity_poly.entity_id
_entity_poly.type
_entity_poly.pdbx_seq_one_letter_code
_entity_poly.pdbx_strand_id
1 'polypeptide(L)' 'MLDSLSVLPDSDRKLRKLYNSFVLLTYLMNKICGENHWAEKLTKLIEHHAIDTNKMGFPANWKAKPIWR' A
#
# COMPACT_ATOMS: atom_id res chain seq x y z
N MET A 1 -6.83 -20.59 8.16
CA MET A 1 -6.21 -20.07 6.91
C MET A 1 -5.57 -18.68 7.10
N LEU A 2 -6.14 -17.80 7.93
CA LEU A 2 -5.52 -16.50 8.28
C LEU A 2 -4.41 -16.60 9.35
N ASP A 3 -4.47 -17.59 10.26
CA ASP A 3 -3.42 -17.84 11.27
C ASP A 3 -2.05 -18.21 10.68
N SER A 4 -2.04 -18.80 9.49
CA SER A 4 -0.79 -19.20 8.82
C SER A 4 0.08 -17.98 8.47
N LEU A 5 -0.53 -16.79 8.39
CA LEU A 5 0.14 -15.54 8.04
C LEU A 5 0.73 -14.80 9.25
N SER A 6 0.41 -15.21 10.49
CA SER A 6 0.96 -14.63 11.73
C SER A 6 2.13 -15.44 12.30
N VAL A 7 2.31 -16.69 11.86
CA VAL A 7 3.31 -17.64 12.40
C VAL A 7 4.67 -17.55 11.70
N LEU A 8 4.77 -16.86 10.56
CA LEU A 8 6.03 -16.73 9.83
C LEU A 8 6.93 -15.67 10.48
N PRO A 9 8.21 -15.97 10.75
CA PRO A 9 9.13 -15.01 11.35
C PRO A 9 9.27 -13.77 10.45
N ASP A 10 9.23 -12.57 11.05
CA ASP A 10 9.41 -11.27 10.36
C ASP A 10 10.71 -11.20 9.52
N SER A 11 11.65 -12.11 9.76
CA SER A 11 12.89 -12.33 9.02
C SER A 11 12.68 -12.67 7.55
N ASP A 12 11.50 -13.14 7.15
CA ASP A 12 11.16 -13.40 5.76
C ASP A 12 10.81 -12.06 5.06
N ARG A 13 11.85 -11.26 4.75
CA ARG A 13 11.79 -9.95 4.04
C ARG A 13 10.99 -9.98 2.72
N LYS A 14 10.59 -11.15 2.24
CA LYS A 14 9.75 -11.38 1.06
C LYS A 14 8.25 -11.34 1.34
N LEU A 15 7.80 -11.44 2.59
CA LEU A 15 6.41 -11.77 2.89
C LEU A 15 5.49 -10.55 3.06
N ARG A 16 5.25 -9.82 1.96
CA ARG A 16 4.13 -8.83 1.76
C ARG A 16 4.55 -7.35 1.76
N LYS A 17 5.46 -6.98 0.85
CA LYS A 17 5.57 -5.57 0.44
C LYS A 17 4.35 -5.17 -0.39
N LEU A 18 3.30 -4.69 0.28
CA LEU A 18 2.04 -4.28 -0.37
C LEU A 18 2.19 -3.02 -1.23
N TYR A 19 3.27 -2.25 -1.02
CA TYR A 19 3.51 -1.01 -1.75
C TYR A 19 3.37 -1.16 -3.28
N ASN A 20 4.03 -2.16 -3.87
CA ASN A 20 3.98 -2.35 -5.33
C ASN A 20 2.59 -2.73 -5.83
N SER A 21 1.88 -3.57 -5.07
CA SER A 21 0.51 -3.96 -5.39
C SER A 21 -0.43 -2.75 -5.36
N PHE A 22 -0.28 -1.89 -4.35
CA PHE A 22 -1.05 -0.67 -4.29
C PHE A 22 -0.73 0.28 -5.43
N VAL A 23 0.56 0.50 -5.75
CA VAL A 23 0.98 1.30 -6.92
C VAL A 23 0.36 0.78 -8.23
N LEU A 24 0.36 -0.54 -8.43
CA LEU A 24 -0.26 -1.15 -9.62
C LEU A 24 -1.77 -0.90 -9.64
N LEU A 25 -2.46 -1.06 -8.51
CA LEU A 25 -3.89 -0.76 -8.41
C LEU A 25 -4.18 0.71 -8.69
N THR A 26 -3.38 1.65 -8.18
CA THR A 26 -3.51 3.08 -8.48
C THR A 26 -3.43 3.33 -9.97
N TYR A 27 -2.41 2.75 -10.61
CA TYR A 27 -2.19 2.93 -12.04
C TYR A 27 -3.36 2.41 -12.86
N LEU A 28 -3.87 1.22 -12.53
CA LEU A 28 -5.02 0.63 -13.21
C LEU A 28 -6.29 1.45 -13.01
N MET A 29 -6.55 1.93 -11.79
CA MET A 29 -7.70 2.79 -11.51
C MET A 29 -7.62 4.09 -12.33
N ASN A 30 -6.47 4.74 -12.38
CA ASN A 30 -6.28 5.95 -13.18
C ASN A 30 -6.44 5.72 -14.69
N LYS A 31 -6.17 4.50 -15.19
CA LYS A 31 -6.35 4.14 -16.60
C LYS A 31 -7.77 3.74 -16.97
N ILE A 32 -8.46 3.04 -16.09
CA ILE A 32 -9.81 2.50 -16.36
C ILE A 32 -10.90 3.49 -15.94
N CYS A 33 -10.67 4.26 -14.88
CA CYS A 33 -11.61 5.19 -14.28
C CYS A 33 -10.90 6.53 -14.05
N GLY A 34 -10.95 7.42 -15.05
CA GLY A 34 -10.22 8.69 -15.03
C GLY A 34 -10.54 9.60 -13.84
N GLU A 35 -11.77 9.54 -13.33
CA GLU A 35 -12.18 10.19 -12.08
C GLU A 35 -12.37 9.14 -10.98
N ASN A 36 -11.31 8.88 -10.21
CA ASN A 36 -11.37 7.96 -9.08
C ASN A 36 -10.74 8.58 -7.83
N HIS A 37 -11.22 8.16 -6.66
CA HIS A 37 -10.74 8.61 -5.35
C HIS A 37 -9.90 7.52 -4.65
N TRP A 38 -9.38 6.55 -5.40
CA TRP A 38 -8.75 5.36 -4.82
C TRP A 38 -7.50 5.73 -4.01
N ALA A 39 -6.64 6.61 -4.54
CA ALA A 39 -5.38 6.98 -3.89
C ALA A 39 -5.62 7.78 -2.62
N GLU A 40 -6.57 8.71 -2.68
CA GLU A 40 -7.00 9.52 -1.54
C GLU A 40 -7.59 8.63 -0.43
N LYS A 41 -8.51 7.72 -0.77
CA LYS A 41 -9.13 6.80 0.20
C LYS A 41 -8.11 5.87 0.86
N LEU A 42 -7.16 5.33 0.09
CA LEU A 42 -6.11 4.49 0.66
C LEU A 42 -5.21 5.28 1.61
N THR A 43 -4.82 6.50 1.22
CA THR A 43 -4.00 7.38 2.07
C THR A 43 -4.72 7.70 3.38
N LYS A 44 -6.00 8.08 3.33
CA LYS A 44 -6.83 8.32 4.51
C LYS A 44 -6.95 7.09 5.40
N LEU A 45 -7.09 5.89 4.83
CA LEU A 45 -7.19 4.64 5.59
C LEU A 45 -5.89 4.33 6.36
N ILE A 46 -4.74 4.50 5.69
CA ILE A 46 -3.42 4.30 6.30
C ILE A 46 -3.21 5.28 7.46
N GLU A 47 -3.56 6.55 7.25
CA GLU A 47 -3.46 7.60 8.27
C GLU A 47 -4.40 7.35 9.45
N HIS A 48 -5.67 6.99 9.17
CA HIS A 48 -6.68 6.73 10.18
C HIS A 48 -6.28 5.62 11.15
N HIS A 49 -5.64 4.56 10.64
CA HIS A 49 -5.18 3.44 11.47
C HIS A 49 -3.71 3.57 11.92
N ALA A 50 -3.05 4.69 11.64
CA ALA A 50 -1.64 4.93 11.97
C ALA A 50 -0.71 3.76 11.61
N ILE A 51 -0.92 3.16 10.43
CA ILE A 51 -0.18 1.96 10.02
C ILE A 51 1.29 2.29 9.77
N ASP A 52 2.20 1.46 10.28
CA ASP A 52 3.62 1.55 9.95
C ASP A 52 3.87 1.12 8.49
N THR A 53 3.92 2.11 7.61
CA THR A 53 4.09 1.90 6.17
C THR A 53 5.47 1.34 5.81
N ASN A 54 6.48 1.47 6.68
CA ASN A 54 7.81 0.90 6.43
C ASN A 54 7.76 -0.63 6.41
N LYS A 55 6.97 -1.23 7.32
CA LYS A 55 6.73 -2.68 7.36
C LYS A 55 6.01 -3.18 6.11
N MET A 56 5.20 -2.33 5.47
CA MET A 56 4.52 -2.63 4.21
C MET A 56 5.39 -2.39 2.95
N GLY A 57 6.62 -1.91 3.13
CA GLY A 57 7.57 -1.65 2.05
C GLY A 57 7.38 -0.32 1.33
N PHE A 58 6.66 0.64 1.93
CA PHE A 58 6.54 1.98 1.39
C PHE A 58 7.86 2.75 1.62
N PRO A 59 8.36 3.51 0.63
CA PRO A 59 9.48 4.42 0.85
C PRO A 59 9.06 5.63 1.70
N ALA A 60 9.96 6.20 2.50
CA ALA A 60 9.64 7.32 3.41
C ALA A 60 8.87 8.48 2.75
N ASN A 61 9.22 8.84 1.52
CA ASN A 61 8.61 9.95 0.77
C ASN A 61 7.57 9.49 -0.26
N TRP A 62 6.85 8.40 0.01
CA TRP A 62 5.91 7.82 -0.96
C TRP A 62 4.79 8.79 -1.35
N LYS A 63 4.22 9.54 -0.40
CA LYS A 63 3.14 10.52 -0.65
C LYS A 63 3.54 11.65 -1.62
N ALA A 64 4.83 11.95 -1.73
CA ALA A 64 5.33 12.98 -2.62
C ALA A 64 5.41 12.50 -4.09
N LYS A 65 5.28 11.20 -4.35
CA LYS A 65 5.39 10.66 -5.71
C LYS A 65 4.13 10.98 -6.53
N PRO A 66 4.26 11.22 -7.86
CA PRO A 66 3.15 11.64 -8.70
C PRO A 66 1.95 10.69 -8.72
N ILE A 67 2.18 9.38 -8.55
CA ILE A 67 1.09 8.38 -8.55
C ILE A 67 0.15 8.51 -7.34
N TRP A 68 0.59 9.19 -6.27
CA TRP A 68 -0.16 9.38 -5.03
C TRP A 68 -0.71 10.81 -4.90
N ARG A 69 -0.59 11.62 -5.95
CA ARG A 69 -1.12 12.99 -6.03
C ARG A 69 -2.34 13.05 -6.94
#